data_AF-A0A098AU91-F1
#
_entry.id   AF-A0A098AU91-F1
#
_cell.length_a   1.000
_cell.length_b   1.000
_cell.length_c   1.000
_cell.angle_alpha   90.00
_cell.angle_beta   90.00
_cell.angle_gamma   90.00
#
_symmetry.space_group_name_H-M   'P 1'
#
loop_
_entity.id
_entity.type
_entity.pdbx_description
1 polymer ?
#
loop_
_entity_poly.entity_id
_entity_poly.type
_entity_poly.pdbx_seq_one_letter_code
_entity_poly.pdbx_strand_id
1 'polypeptide(L)'
;MSFYKTKKWGRKREKILRRDEYLCQESRRYGKSVPATTVHHIYPLEHYLELAFIDWNLLSLSDKQHNSMHDRDSHELTNLGKQWQERVRPQYEEWRKKNGSND
;
A
#
# COMPACT_ATOMS: atom_id res chain seq x y z
N MET A 1 -17.27 8.46 -10.42
CA MET A 1 -16.66 7.14 -10.69
C MET A 1 -15.68 6.84 -9.56
N SER A 2 -15.79 5.69 -8.89
CA SER A 2 -14.90 5.34 -7.76
C SER A 2 -13.44 5.17 -8.25
N PHE A 3 -12.47 5.66 -7.47
CA PHE A 3 -11.02 5.55 -7.75
C PHE A 3 -10.62 4.15 -8.22
N TYR A 4 -11.09 3.13 -7.49
CA TYR A 4 -10.77 1.72 -7.74
C TYR A 4 -11.36 1.16 -9.05
N LYS A 5 -12.35 1.85 -9.65
CA LYS A 5 -12.95 1.48 -10.95
C LYS A 5 -12.29 2.16 -12.14
N THR A 6 -11.30 3.04 -11.91
CA THR A 6 -10.64 3.77 -13.00
C THR A 6 -9.65 2.87 -13.76
N LYS A 7 -9.55 3.07 -15.09
CA LYS A 7 -8.54 2.38 -15.92
C LYS A 7 -7.11 2.64 -15.44
N LYS A 8 -6.84 3.86 -14.94
CA LYS A 8 -5.53 4.26 -14.39
C LYS A 8 -5.16 3.40 -13.18
N TRP A 9 -6.08 3.23 -12.22
CA TRP A 9 -5.85 2.34 -11.09
C TRP A 9 -5.69 0.88 -11.52
N GLY A 10 -6.54 0.37 -12.43
CA GLY A 10 -6.43 -1.01 -12.92
C GLY A 10 -5.04 -1.33 -13.46
N ARG A 11 -4.49 -0.46 -14.33
CA ARG A 11 -3.13 -0.59 -14.87
C ARG A 11 -2.06 -0.50 -13.77
N LYS A 12 -2.23 0.42 -12.81
CA LYS A 12 -1.30 0.58 -11.69
C LYS A 12 -1.26 -0.66 -10.81
N ARG A 13 -2.43 -1.14 -10.37
CA ARG A 13 -2.59 -2.34 -9.56
C ARG A 13 -1.89 -3.53 -10.20
N GLU A 14 -2.10 -3.73 -11.51
CA GLU A 14 -1.48 -4.82 -12.25
C GLU A 14 0.06 -4.69 -12.32
N LYS A 15 0.59 -3.47 -12.52
CA LYS A 15 2.04 -3.20 -12.45
C LYS A 15 2.62 -3.57 -11.08
N ILE A 16 1.94 -3.19 -9.99
CA ILE A 16 2.40 -3.48 -8.63
C ILE A 16 2.36 -4.98 -8.32
N LEU A 17 1.29 -5.68 -8.71
CA LEU A 17 1.22 -7.13 -8.56
C LEU A 17 2.36 -7.83 -9.32
N ARG A 18 2.65 -7.41 -10.57
CA ARG A 18 3.79 -7.93 -11.33
C ARG A 18 5.14 -7.67 -10.65
N ARG A 19 5.37 -6.44 -10.17
CA ARG A 19 6.60 -6.07 -9.43
C ARG A 19 6.82 -7.02 -8.25
N ASP A 20 5.73 -7.37 -7.58
CA ASP A 20 5.73 -8.19 -6.37
C ASP A 20 5.67 -9.69 -6.68
N GLU A 21 5.85 -10.09 -7.95
CA GLU A 21 5.78 -11.47 -8.44
C GLU A 21 4.45 -12.16 -8.13
N TYR A 22 3.37 -11.37 -7.97
CA TYR A 22 2.06 -11.81 -7.49
C TYR A 22 2.13 -12.52 -6.13
N LEU A 23 3.12 -12.19 -5.30
CA LEU A 23 3.29 -12.73 -3.95
C LEU A 23 2.92 -11.68 -2.89
N CYS A 24 2.30 -12.15 -1.82
CA CYS A 24 2.00 -11.35 -0.64
C CYS A 24 3.29 -10.94 0.04
N GLN A 25 3.60 -9.66 0.00
CA GLN A 25 4.86 -9.11 0.50
C GLN A 25 5.00 -9.29 2.01
N GLU A 26 3.90 -9.23 2.77
CA GLU A 26 3.93 -9.51 4.20
C GLU A 26 4.27 -10.97 4.50
N SER A 27 3.69 -11.92 3.77
CA SER A 27 3.98 -13.35 3.98
C SER A 27 5.40 -13.70 3.56
N ARG A 28 5.88 -13.07 2.48
CA ARG A 28 7.24 -13.26 1.94
C ARG A 28 8.33 -12.89 2.95
N ARG A 29 8.10 -11.87 3.79
CA ARG A 29 9.01 -11.48 4.88
C ARG A 29 9.31 -12.61 5.87
N TYR A 30 8.43 -13.61 5.94
CA TYR A 30 8.58 -14.78 6.81
C TYR A 30 8.87 -16.06 6.01
N GLY A 31 9.38 -15.94 4.78
CA GLY A 31 9.73 -17.07 3.92
C GLY A 31 8.53 -17.83 3.33
N LYS A 32 7.33 -17.24 3.35
CA LYS A 32 6.11 -17.89 2.82
C LYS A 32 5.75 -17.36 1.44
N SER A 33 5.55 -18.28 0.50
CA SER A 33 5.06 -17.98 -0.86
C SER A 33 3.54 -18.03 -0.92
N VAL A 34 2.89 -16.96 -0.46
CA VAL A 34 1.42 -16.83 -0.50
C VAL A 34 1.02 -15.91 -1.66
N PRO A 35 0.05 -16.28 -2.51
CA PRO A 35 -0.43 -15.41 -3.59
C PRO A 35 -0.98 -14.07 -3.08
N ALA A 36 -0.68 -12.99 -3.79
CA ALA A 36 -1.29 -11.67 -3.59
C ALA A 36 -2.53 -11.52 -4.47
N THR A 37 -3.62 -11.08 -3.86
CA THR A 37 -4.94 -10.90 -4.49
C THR A 37 -5.33 -9.43 -4.57
N THR A 38 -4.68 -8.56 -3.80
CA THR A 38 -4.97 -7.13 -3.75
C THR A 38 -3.72 -6.28 -3.59
N VAL A 39 -3.86 -4.97 -3.83
CA VAL A 39 -2.82 -3.96 -3.58
C VAL A 39 -3.37 -3.01 -2.52
N HIS A 40 -2.63 -2.93 -1.41
CA HIS A 40 -2.92 -2.10 -0.26
C HIS A 40 -2.19 -0.76 -0.35
N HIS A 41 -2.84 0.32 0.10
CA HIS A 41 -2.23 1.64 0.28
C HIS A 41 -1.66 1.74 1.71
N ILE A 42 -0.33 1.77 1.84
CA ILE A 42 0.35 1.80 3.16
C ILE A 42 -0.01 3.09 3.93
N TYR A 43 0.02 4.22 3.25
CA TYR A 43 -0.64 5.46 3.66
C TYR A 43 -2.02 5.51 2.99
N PRO A 44 -3.11 5.44 3.77
CA PRO A 44 -4.46 5.27 3.24
C PRO A 44 -4.87 6.34 2.24
N LEU A 45 -5.56 5.92 1.17
CA LEU A 45 -6.02 6.79 0.10
C LEU A 45 -6.88 7.96 0.61
N GLU A 46 -7.67 7.74 1.65
CA GLU A 46 -8.60 8.73 2.24
C GLU A 46 -7.88 9.94 2.85
N HIS A 47 -6.64 9.75 3.29
CA HIS A 47 -5.84 10.80 3.93
C HIS A 47 -4.68 11.28 3.06
N TYR A 48 -4.25 10.49 2.07
CA TYR A 48 -3.05 10.72 1.27
C TYR A 48 -3.33 10.50 -0.23
N LEU A 49 -4.24 11.30 -0.79
CA LEU A 49 -4.65 11.21 -2.20
C LEU A 49 -3.48 11.41 -3.17
N GLU A 50 -2.52 12.25 -2.80
CA GLU A 50 -1.30 12.55 -3.54
C GLU A 50 -0.35 11.35 -3.63
N LEU A 51 -0.46 10.39 -2.69
CA LEU A 51 0.32 9.15 -2.68
C LEU A 51 -0.37 7.99 -3.41
N ALA A 52 -1.57 8.20 -3.97
CA ALA A 52 -2.43 7.14 -4.52
C ALA A 52 -1.78 6.27 -5.60
N PHE A 53 -0.81 6.84 -6.33
CA PHE A 53 -0.09 6.17 -7.42
C PHE A 53 1.42 6.08 -7.18
N ILE A 54 1.89 6.26 -5.94
CA ILE A 54 3.32 6.19 -5.63
C ILE A 54 3.71 4.73 -5.35
N ASP A 55 4.71 4.21 -6.08
CA ASP A 55 5.03 2.77 -6.07
C ASP A 55 5.39 2.25 -4.67
N TRP A 56 6.14 3.03 -3.86
CA TRP A 56 6.49 2.64 -2.49
C TRP A 56 5.29 2.66 -1.53
N ASN A 57 4.20 3.38 -1.87
CA ASN A 57 2.99 3.43 -1.07
C ASN A 57 2.03 2.26 -1.36
N LEU A 58 2.37 1.40 -2.34
CA LEU A 58 1.51 0.32 -2.83
C LEU A 58 2.13 -1.04 -2.54
N LEU A 59 1.40 -1.89 -1.82
CA LEU A 59 1.87 -3.18 -1.31
C LEU A 59 0.97 -4.32 -1.75
N SER A 60 1.51 -5.33 -2.45
CA SER A 60 0.73 -6.51 -2.82
C SER A 60 0.53 -7.45 -1.62
N LEU A 61 -0.73 -7.77 -1.31
CA LEU A 61 -1.11 -8.61 -0.18
C LEU A 61 -2.11 -9.69 -0.58
N SER A 62 -2.15 -10.77 0.19
CA SER A 62 -3.30 -11.66 0.23
C SER A 62 -4.45 -10.97 0.97
N ASP A 63 -5.69 -11.39 0.74
CA ASP A 63 -6.86 -10.80 1.41
C ASP A 63 -6.75 -10.89 2.94
N LYS A 64 -6.21 -12.00 3.45
CA LYS A 64 -5.96 -12.18 4.89
C LYS A 64 -5.02 -11.09 5.43
N GLN A 65 -3.88 -10.87 4.76
CA GLN A 65 -2.89 -9.89 5.23
C GLN A 65 -3.38 -8.45 5.01
N HIS A 66 -4.11 -8.20 3.94
CA HIS A 66 -4.78 -6.92 3.70
C HIS A 66 -5.73 -6.58 4.85
N ASN A 67 -6.59 -7.52 5.24
CA ASN A 67 -7.56 -7.29 6.32
C ASN A 67 -6.88 -7.11 7.68
N SER A 68 -5.71 -7.72 7.92
CA SER A 68 -4.97 -7.48 9.16
C SER A 68 -4.29 -6.10 9.23
N MET A 69 -4.22 -5.34 8.14
CA MET A 69 -3.69 -3.97 8.17
C MET A 69 -4.65 -3.00 8.85
N HIS A 70 -5.94 -3.31 8.87
CA HIS A 70 -6.99 -2.45 9.42
C HIS A 70 -7.75 -3.11 10.56
N ASP A 71 -8.12 -2.30 11.54
CA ASP A 71 -9.14 -2.70 12.51
C ASP A 71 -10.49 -2.88 11.79
N ARG A 72 -11.24 -3.91 12.16
CA ARG A 72 -12.48 -4.27 11.44
C ARG A 72 -13.60 -3.28 11.68
N ASP A 73 -13.61 -2.65 12.84
CA ASP A 73 -14.70 -1.78 13.27
C ASP A 73 -14.37 -0.33 12.91
N SER A 74 -13.17 0.15 13.28
CA SER A 74 -12.79 1.54 13.05
C SER A 74 -12.17 1.81 11.68
N HIS A 75 -11.75 0.77 10.95
CA HIS A 75 -10.96 0.87 9.71
C HIS A 75 -9.58 1.55 9.89
N GLU A 76 -9.20 1.91 11.12
CA GLU A 76 -7.89 2.48 11.41
C GLU A 76 -6.78 1.45 11.20
N LEU A 77 -5.56 1.91 10.95
CA LEU A 77 -4.43 1.01 10.83
C LEU A 77 -4.14 0.28 12.15
N THR A 78 -4.02 -1.04 12.09
CA THR A 78 -3.50 -1.85 13.19
C THR A 78 -2.01 -1.58 13.39
N ASN A 79 -1.44 -2.18 14.44
CA ASN A 79 0.02 -2.16 14.64
C ASN A 79 0.80 -2.70 13.43
N LEU A 80 0.24 -3.69 12.71
CA LEU A 80 0.88 -4.21 11.50
C LEU A 80 0.88 -3.19 10.36
N GLY A 81 -0.25 -2.50 10.16
CA GLY A 81 -0.34 -1.41 9.18
C GLY A 81 0.64 -0.27 9.50
N LYS A 82 0.71 0.13 10.77
CA LYS A 82 1.67 1.14 11.25
C LYS A 82 3.13 0.71 11.06
N GLN A 83 3.46 -0.57 11.29
CA GLN A 83 4.80 -1.08 10.99
C GLN A 83 5.17 -0.95 9.51
N TRP A 84 4.21 -1.10 8.59
CA TRP A 84 4.47 -0.85 7.18
C TRP A 84 4.67 0.63 6.87
N GLN A 85 3.92 1.54 7.51
CA GLN A 85 4.19 2.98 7.41
C GLN A 85 5.61 3.32 7.86
N GLU A 86 6.05 2.77 8.99
CA GLU A 86 7.40 2.94 9.52
C GLU A 86 8.47 2.43 8.55
N ARG A 87 8.24 1.29 7.88
CA ARG A 87 9.15 0.73 6.87
C ARG A 87 9.35 1.65 5.67
N VAL A 88 8.31 2.37 5.28
CA VAL A 88 8.37 3.29 4.13
C VAL A 88 8.49 4.76 4.55
N ARG A 89 8.68 5.04 5.84
CA ARG A 89 8.80 6.40 6.37
C ARG A 89 9.95 7.20 5.72
N PRO A 90 11.15 6.63 5.49
CA PRO A 90 12.20 7.37 4.81
C PRO A 90 11.78 7.87 3.41
N GLN A 91 11.07 7.03 2.65
CA GLN A 91 10.55 7.38 1.32
C GLN A 91 9.47 8.46 1.41
N TYR A 92 8.60 8.38 2.42
CA TYR A 92 7.59 9.41 2.67
C TYR A 92 8.22 10.76 3.06
N GLU A 93 9.21 10.78 3.95
CA GLU A 93 9.93 11.99 4.35
C GLU A 93 10.68 12.61 3.18
N GLU A 94 11.37 11.80 2.37
CA GLU A 94 12.04 12.27 1.16
C GLU A 94 11.04 12.83 0.15
N TRP A 95 9.93 12.14 -0.06
CA TRP A 95 8.85 12.61 -0.92
C TRP A 95 8.28 13.94 -0.41
N ARG A 96 8.02 14.08 0.90
CA ARG A 96 7.56 15.34 1.51
C ARG A 96 8.57 16.46 1.35
N LYS A 97 9.88 16.21 1.51
CA LYS A 97 10.91 17.24 1.31
C LYS A 97 10.94 17.74 -0.13
N LYS A 98 10.78 16.83 -1.11
CA LYS A 98 10.82 17.19 -2.54
C LYS A 98 9.54 17.88 -3.03
N ASN A 99 8.39 17.55 -2.46
CA ASN A 99 7.08 18.00 -2.94
C ASN A 99 6.36 18.97 -1.98
N GLY A 100 6.90 19.16 -0.78
CA GLY A 100 6.35 20.00 0.29
C GLY A 100 7.19 21.24 0.60
N SER A 101 8.20 21.56 -0.21
CA SER A 101 8.85 22.87 -0.19
C SER A 101 8.18 23.77 -1.22
N ASN A 102 7.10 24.41 -0.78
CA ASN A 102 6.58 25.65 -1.34
C ASN A 102 5.84 26.40 -0.23
N ASP A 103 6.59 26.70 0.85
CA ASP A 103 6.29 27.73 1.86
C ASP A 103 7.63 28.39 2.23
#